data_AF-X6J9G8-F1
#
_entry.id   AF-X6J9G8-F1
#
_cell.length_a   1.000
_cell.length_b   1.000
_cell.length_c   1.000
_cell.angle_alpha   90.00
_cell.angle_beta   90.00
_cell.angle_gamma   90.00
#
_symmetry.space_group_name_H-M   'P 1'
#
loop_
_entity.id
_entity.type
_entity.pdbx_description
1 polymer ?
#
loop_
_entity_poly.entity_id
_entity_poly.type
_entity_poly.pdbx_seq_one_letter_code
_entity_poly.pdbx_strand_id
1 'polypeptide(L)'
;MVIKPASKRLDSIRLTRPAERPISKPRRFPHWAGLVEYAPHPKHRLLAQRVFKLFEEVVLPRLPSLEMQVIHGDYAPNNVVVDPHSDVFVAAILDFGDTVHSAMIFDPANTVAHLIGRSQDHPWQDAFAFVAGYEAEPADKGVRTSTFASCGSRAAHHARVDQVLEG
;
A
#
# COMPACT_ATOMS: atom_id res chain seq x y z
N MET A 1 14.69 -12.69 -11.25
CA MET A 1 14.69 -11.28 -11.68
C MET A 1 16.01 -10.66 -11.23
N VAL A 2 16.88 -10.29 -12.16
CA VAL A 2 18.23 -9.78 -11.85
C VAL A 2 18.12 -8.35 -11.34
N ILE A 3 18.42 -8.14 -10.05
CA ILE A 3 18.46 -6.81 -9.43
C ILE A 3 19.81 -6.18 -9.81
N LYS A 4 19.77 -5.13 -10.64
CA LYS A 4 20.96 -4.31 -10.92
C LYS A 4 21.20 -3.36 -9.74
N PRO A 5 22.43 -3.20 -9.25
CA PRO A 5 22.74 -2.28 -8.17
C PRO A 5 22.61 -0.83 -8.66
N ALA A 6 21.74 -0.05 -8.03
CA ALA A 6 21.61 1.38 -8.30
C ALA A 6 22.62 2.16 -7.46
N SER A 7 23.85 2.31 -7.97
CA SER A 7 24.81 3.25 -7.41
C SER A 7 24.46 4.67 -7.88
N LYS A 8 23.63 5.40 -7.14
CA LYS A 8 23.58 6.87 -7.17
C LYS A 8 22.85 7.39 -5.93
N ARG A 9 23.59 8.18 -5.14
CA ARG A 9 23.16 8.83 -3.91
C ARG A 9 22.01 9.81 -4.21
N LEU A 10 20.84 9.59 -3.60
CA LEU A 10 19.66 10.46 -3.72
C LEU A 10 19.71 11.54 -2.64
N ASP A 11 20.65 12.47 -2.77
CA ASP A 11 20.69 13.64 -1.90
C ASP A 11 19.57 14.62 -2.33
N SER A 12 18.54 14.75 -1.47
CA SER A 12 17.45 15.75 -1.47
C SER A 12 16.27 15.56 -2.45
N ILE A 13 15.29 14.72 -2.07
CA ILE A 13 13.91 14.86 -2.56
C ILE A 13 13.22 15.96 -1.74
N ARG A 14 13.08 17.16 -2.31
CA ARG A 14 12.19 18.19 -1.74
C ARG A 14 10.75 17.81 -2.05
N LEU A 15 9.96 17.52 -1.02
CA LEU A 15 8.50 17.42 -1.12
C LEU A 15 7.94 18.80 -1.49
N THR A 16 7.68 19.03 -2.78
CA THR A 16 6.86 20.17 -3.22
C THR A 16 5.45 19.99 -2.64
N ARG A 17 4.93 21.02 -1.96
CA ARG A 17 3.59 21.02 -1.35
C ARG A 17 2.57 20.36 -2.29
N PRO A 18 1.82 19.34 -1.85
CA PRO A 18 0.78 18.78 -2.70
C PRO A 18 -0.28 19.86 -2.90
N ALA A 19 -0.54 20.21 -4.15
CA ALA A 19 -1.69 21.03 -4.51
C ALA A 19 -2.93 20.38 -3.89
N GLU A 20 -3.73 21.17 -3.17
CA GLU A 20 -4.98 20.74 -2.56
C GLU A 20 -5.92 20.18 -3.65
N ARG A 21 -5.87 18.87 -3.90
CA ARG A 21 -6.83 18.17 -4.74
C ARG A 21 -8.03 17.82 -3.86
N PRO A 22 -9.21 18.46 -4.02
CA PRO A 22 -10.26 18.39 -3.01
C PRO A 22 -11.03 17.05 -2.95
N ILE A 23 -10.71 16.08 -3.81
CA ILE A 23 -11.54 14.87 -3.97
C ILE A 23 -10.67 13.62 -4.14
N SER A 24 -10.60 12.79 -3.10
CA SER A 24 -9.87 11.52 -3.11
C SER A 24 -10.61 10.41 -3.86
N LYS A 25 -9.86 9.46 -4.49
CA LYS A 25 -10.41 8.29 -5.21
C LYS A 25 -11.55 7.57 -4.45
N PRO A 26 -11.48 7.35 -3.13
CA PRO A 26 -12.55 6.68 -2.36
C PRO A 26 -13.90 7.42 -2.41
N ARG A 27 -13.90 8.76 -2.44
CA ARG A 27 -15.16 9.53 -2.53
C ARG A 27 -15.80 9.48 -3.91
N ARG A 28 -14.99 9.26 -4.96
CA ARG A 28 -15.49 9.08 -6.33
C ARG A 28 -15.89 7.64 -6.64
N PHE A 29 -15.39 6.67 -5.88
CA PHE A 29 -15.62 5.24 -6.15
C PHE A 29 -17.09 4.92 -6.49
N PRO A 30 -18.12 5.33 -5.73
CA PRO A 30 -19.52 5.04 -6.07
C PRO A 30 -19.95 5.51 -7.48
N HIS A 31 -19.36 6.60 -7.99
CA HIS A 31 -19.68 7.13 -9.33
C HIS A 31 -19.19 6.21 -10.46
N TRP A 32 -18.30 5.25 -10.17
CA TRP A 32 -17.81 4.27 -11.14
C TRP A 32 -18.65 3.00 -11.20
N ALA A 33 -19.67 2.85 -10.36
CA ALA A 33 -20.51 1.65 -10.33
C ALA A 33 -21.16 1.34 -11.69
N GLY A 34 -21.51 2.38 -12.46
CA GLY A 34 -22.04 2.22 -13.82
C GLY A 34 -21.06 1.53 -14.77
N LEU A 35 -19.74 1.67 -14.56
CA LEU A 35 -18.73 1.05 -15.43
C LEU A 35 -18.71 -0.49 -15.32
N VAL A 36 -19.32 -1.06 -14.27
CA VAL A 36 -19.34 -2.51 -14.08
C VAL A 36 -20.06 -3.21 -15.22
N GLU A 37 -21.03 -2.58 -15.88
CA GLU A 37 -21.76 -3.17 -17.00
C GLU A 37 -20.85 -3.54 -18.18
N TYR A 38 -19.72 -2.82 -18.34
CA TYR A 38 -18.75 -3.03 -19.42
C TYR A 38 -17.70 -4.12 -19.12
N ALA A 39 -17.69 -4.71 -17.92
CA ALA A 39 -16.71 -5.75 -17.61
C ALA A 39 -17.02 -7.05 -18.42
N PRO A 40 -16.06 -7.58 -19.21
CA PRO A 40 -16.35 -8.63 -20.20
C PRO A 40 -16.89 -9.93 -19.58
N HIS A 41 -16.34 -10.33 -18.43
CA HIS A 41 -16.65 -11.61 -17.82
C HIS A 41 -17.78 -11.48 -16.77
N PRO A 42 -18.88 -12.26 -16.87
CA PRO A 42 -20.00 -12.18 -15.92
C PRO A 42 -19.58 -12.34 -14.45
N LYS A 43 -18.62 -13.23 -14.17
CA LYS A 43 -18.08 -13.41 -12.81
C LYS A 43 -17.41 -12.13 -12.27
N HIS A 44 -16.69 -11.37 -13.10
CA HIS A 44 -16.06 -10.12 -12.67
C HIS A 44 -17.11 -9.04 -12.39
N ARG A 45 -18.19 -9.01 -13.18
CA ARG A 45 -19.34 -8.12 -12.93
C ARG A 45 -19.97 -8.37 -11.56
N LEU A 46 -20.25 -9.64 -11.24
CA LEU A 46 -20.82 -10.03 -9.95
C LEU A 46 -19.89 -9.66 -8.77
N LEU A 47 -18.59 -9.91 -8.90
CA LEU A 47 -17.61 -9.55 -7.88
C LEU A 47 -17.52 -8.03 -7.69
N ALA A 48 -17.43 -7.27 -8.79
CA ALA A 48 -17.37 -5.82 -8.74
C ALA A 48 -18.64 -5.22 -8.09
N GLN A 49 -19.84 -5.67 -8.51
CA GLN A 49 -21.11 -5.26 -7.89
C GLN A 49 -21.11 -5.51 -6.38
N ARG A 50 -20.61 -6.66 -5.93
CA ARG A 50 -20.50 -6.97 -4.50
C ARG A 50 -19.54 -6.02 -3.77
N VAL A 51 -18.41 -5.68 -4.38
CA VAL A 51 -17.44 -4.73 -3.80
C VAL A 51 -18.04 -3.32 -3.72
N PHE A 52 -18.72 -2.84 -4.76
CA PHE A 52 -19.42 -1.54 -4.73
C PHE A 52 -20.45 -1.49 -3.60
N LYS A 53 -21.30 -2.53 -3.51
CA LYS A 53 -22.29 -2.64 -2.43
C LYS A 53 -21.64 -2.62 -1.04
N LEU A 54 -20.60 -3.42 -0.82
CA LEU A 54 -19.88 -3.45 0.46
C LEU A 54 -19.25 -2.09 0.79
N PHE A 55 -18.68 -1.41 -0.20
CA PHE A 55 -18.10 -0.09 0.01
C PHE A 55 -19.16 0.93 0.44
N GLU A 56 -20.30 0.98 -0.25
CA GLU A 56 -21.41 1.89 0.06
C GLU A 56 -22.03 1.60 1.44
N GLU A 57 -22.21 0.34 1.80
CA GLU A 57 -22.85 -0.05 3.06
C GLU A 57 -21.90 0.04 4.27
N VAL A 58 -20.60 -0.22 4.08
CA VAL A 58 -19.64 -0.38 5.18
C VAL A 58 -18.66 0.78 5.26
N VAL A 59 -18.04 1.17 4.16
CA VAL A 59 -16.91 2.11 4.14
C VAL A 59 -17.39 3.55 4.08
N LEU A 60 -18.27 3.87 3.13
CA LEU A 60 -18.73 5.23 2.87
C LEU A 60 -19.33 5.93 4.10
N PRO A 61 -20.18 5.28 4.94
CA PRO A 61 -20.75 5.93 6.12
C PRO A 61 -19.72 6.23 7.22
N ARG A 62 -18.62 5.47 7.26
CA ARG A 62 -17.54 5.62 8.25
C ARG A 62 -16.43 6.56 7.79
N LEU A 63 -16.34 6.80 6.48
CA LEU A 63 -15.30 7.62 5.87
C LEU A 63 -15.09 8.99 6.55
N PRO A 64 -16.14 9.73 6.98
CA PRO A 64 -15.95 11.02 7.66
C PRO A 64 -15.33 10.93 9.06
N SER A 65 -15.39 9.77 9.72
CA SER A 65 -14.86 9.55 11.08
C SER A 65 -13.48 8.90 11.10
N LEU A 66 -12.93 8.53 9.94
CA LEU A 66 -11.60 7.94 9.87
C LEU A 66 -10.52 9.01 10.06
N GLU A 67 -9.37 8.58 10.59
CA GLU A 67 -8.19 9.43 10.69
C GLU A 67 -7.72 9.85 9.29
N MET A 68 -7.59 11.16 9.07
CA MET A 68 -7.24 11.76 7.78
C MET A 68 -5.80 12.26 7.79
N GLN A 69 -5.06 12.01 6.71
CA GLN A 69 -3.72 12.55 6.48
C GLN A 69 -3.42 12.63 4.98
N VAL A 70 -2.25 13.16 4.62
CA VAL A 70 -1.69 12.96 3.28
C VAL A 70 -1.28 11.50 3.16
N ILE A 71 -1.85 10.80 2.17
CA ILE A 71 -1.51 9.42 1.81
C ILE A 71 -0.85 9.41 0.43
N HIS A 72 -0.05 8.39 0.14
CA HIS A 72 0.55 8.19 -1.18
C HIS A 72 -0.53 7.98 -2.25
N GLY A 73 -1.59 7.25 -1.91
CA GLY A 73 -2.72 6.97 -2.80
C GLY A 73 -2.48 5.84 -3.81
N ASP A 74 -1.25 5.34 -3.86
CA ASP A 74 -0.84 4.13 -4.57
C ASP A 74 0.40 3.48 -3.92
N TYR A 75 0.40 3.38 -2.59
CA TYR A 75 1.51 2.75 -1.88
C TYR A 75 1.47 1.23 -2.11
N ALA A 76 2.49 0.69 -2.79
CA ALA A 76 2.58 -0.72 -3.15
C ALA A 76 4.05 -1.14 -3.39
N PRO A 77 4.39 -2.44 -3.33
CA PRO A 77 5.79 -2.91 -3.38
C PRO A 77 6.58 -2.49 -4.63
N ASN A 78 5.91 -2.26 -5.76
CA ASN A 78 6.51 -1.76 -7.00
C ASN A 78 6.93 -0.28 -6.93
N ASN A 79 6.40 0.48 -5.99
CA ASN A 79 6.70 1.91 -5.77
C ASN A 79 7.72 2.12 -4.63
N VAL A 80 8.30 1.03 -4.10
CA VAL A 80 9.30 1.08 -3.02
C VAL A 80 10.61 0.48 -3.50
N VAL A 81 11.69 1.25 -3.38
CA VAL A 81 13.05 0.78 -3.64
C VAL A 81 13.70 0.43 -2.31
N VAL A 82 14.18 -0.80 -2.19
CA VAL A 82 14.85 -1.31 -1.00
C VAL A 82 16.31 -1.62 -1.28
N ASP A 83 17.16 -1.43 -0.27
CA ASP A 83 18.54 -1.89 -0.25
C ASP A 83 18.74 -2.84 0.94
N PRO A 84 18.77 -4.17 0.72
CA PRO A 84 18.97 -5.16 1.78
C PRO A 84 20.34 -5.11 2.46
N HIS A 85 21.31 -4.37 1.91
CA HIS A 85 22.67 -4.27 2.42
C HIS A 85 22.95 -2.96 3.16
N SER A 86 21.94 -2.09 3.28
CA SER A 86 22.02 -0.78 3.93
C SER A 86 21.29 -0.79 5.27
N ASP A 87 21.81 -0.07 6.26
CA ASP A 87 21.12 0.19 7.53
C ASP A 87 19.80 0.96 7.30
N VAL A 88 19.73 1.73 6.21
CA VAL A 88 18.51 2.34 5.69
C VAL A 88 17.91 1.40 4.64
N PHE A 89 17.02 0.51 5.08
CA PHE A 89 16.45 -0.55 4.23
C PHE A 89 15.61 -0.02 3.06
N VAL A 90 14.80 1.04 3.25
CA VAL A 90 14.09 1.70 2.13
C VAL A 90 14.95 2.84 1.61
N ALA A 91 15.45 2.67 0.40
CA ALA A 91 16.27 3.66 -0.28
C ALA A 91 15.42 4.78 -0.91
N ALA A 92 14.22 4.47 -1.40
CA ALA A 92 13.31 5.45 -1.99
C ALA A 92 11.84 4.98 -2.04
N ILE A 93 10.93 5.95 -2.08
CA ILE A 93 9.52 5.78 -2.46
C ILE A 93 9.31 6.55 -3.76
N LEU A 94 8.60 5.97 -4.72
CA LEU A 94 8.42 6.47 -6.08
C LEU A 94 6.95 6.75 -6.37
N ASP A 95 6.69 7.57 -7.40
CA ASP A 95 5.36 7.81 -7.98
C ASP A 95 4.31 8.46 -7.06
N PHE A 96 4.60 9.68 -6.60
CA PHE A 96 3.66 10.49 -5.80
C PHE A 96 2.51 11.12 -6.63
N GLY A 97 2.26 10.68 -7.87
CA GLY A 97 1.26 11.26 -8.76
C GLY A 97 -0.18 11.25 -8.21
N ASP A 98 -0.46 10.29 -7.33
CA ASP A 98 -1.75 10.05 -6.68
C ASP A 98 -1.85 10.56 -5.23
N THR A 99 -0.83 11.29 -4.75
CA THR A 99 -0.81 11.80 -3.38
C THR A 99 -2.02 12.70 -3.11
N VAL A 100 -2.73 12.42 -2.02
CA VAL A 100 -4.00 13.08 -1.68
C VAL A 100 -4.23 13.10 -0.18
N HIS A 101 -5.00 14.08 0.30
CA HIS A 101 -5.50 14.08 1.68
C HIS A 101 -6.72 13.15 1.79
N SER A 102 -6.59 12.02 2.49
CA SER A 102 -7.62 10.99 2.61
C SER A 102 -7.45 10.18 3.90
N ALA A 103 -8.29 9.16 4.12
CA ALA A 103 -8.19 8.32 5.30
C ALA A 103 -6.88 7.52 5.29
N MET A 104 -6.15 7.54 6.43
CA MET A 104 -4.85 6.90 6.63
C MET A 104 -4.86 5.42 6.22
N ILE A 105 -5.96 4.72 6.48
CA ILE A 105 -6.10 3.28 6.24
C ILE A 105 -5.98 2.88 4.76
N PHE A 106 -6.11 3.82 3.81
CA PHE A 106 -6.09 3.47 2.39
C PHE A 106 -4.71 3.09 1.84
N ASP A 107 -3.61 3.66 2.35
CA ASP A 107 -2.27 3.22 1.93
C ASP A 107 -1.98 1.76 2.32
N PRO A 108 -2.15 1.32 3.59
CA PRO A 108 -1.95 -0.08 3.93
C PRO A 108 -2.97 -1.02 3.26
N ALA A 109 -4.22 -0.58 3.08
CA ALA A 109 -5.20 -1.38 2.35
C ALA A 109 -4.80 -1.60 0.87
N ASN A 110 -4.26 -0.58 0.20
CA ASN A 110 -3.74 -0.69 -1.16
C ASN A 110 -2.57 -1.68 -1.23
N THR A 111 -1.63 -1.58 -0.28
CA THR A 111 -0.49 -2.51 -0.24
C THR A 111 -0.94 -3.93 0.00
N VAL A 112 -1.84 -4.18 0.96
CA VAL A 112 -2.40 -5.51 1.22
C VAL A 112 -3.05 -6.11 -0.04
N ALA A 113 -3.82 -5.32 -0.80
CA ALA A 113 -4.42 -5.78 -2.04
C ALA A 113 -3.39 -6.24 -3.09
N HIS A 114 -2.19 -5.67 -3.10
CA HIS A 114 -1.08 -6.08 -3.98
C HIS A 114 -0.30 -7.29 -3.46
N LEU A 115 -0.38 -7.58 -2.16
CA LEU A 115 0.35 -8.67 -1.51
C LEU A 115 -0.45 -9.99 -1.51
N ILE A 116 -1.78 -9.92 -1.51
CA ILE A 116 -2.63 -11.12 -1.53
C ILE A 116 -2.39 -11.91 -2.81
N GLY A 117 -2.16 -13.22 -2.67
CA GLY A 117 -2.06 -14.16 -3.79
C GLY A 117 -0.71 -14.15 -4.52
N ARG A 118 0.31 -13.47 -4.00
CA ARG A 118 1.68 -13.51 -4.56
C ARG A 118 2.34 -14.88 -4.42
N SER A 119 2.03 -15.60 -3.34
CA SER A 119 2.38 -17.00 -3.12
C SER A 119 1.12 -17.84 -3.28
N GLN A 120 1.18 -18.90 -4.10
CA GLN A 120 0.03 -19.77 -4.35
C GLN A 120 -0.33 -20.63 -3.13
N ASP A 121 0.69 -21.14 -2.42
CA ASP A 121 0.51 -22.01 -1.25
C ASP A 121 0.15 -21.20 0.00
N HIS A 122 0.61 -19.96 0.08
CA HIS A 122 0.43 -19.07 1.23
C HIS A 122 -0.08 -17.68 0.81
N PRO A 123 -1.30 -17.57 0.26
CA PRO A 123 -1.79 -16.35 -0.38
C PRO A 123 -1.95 -15.14 0.56
N TRP A 124 -1.93 -15.36 1.88
CA TRP A 124 -2.09 -14.32 2.88
C TRP A 124 -0.81 -13.97 3.64
N GLN A 125 0.27 -14.75 3.46
CA GLN A 125 1.48 -14.64 4.28
C GLN A 125 2.09 -13.25 4.20
N ASP A 126 2.32 -12.74 2.99
CA ASP A 126 2.92 -11.41 2.78
C ASP A 126 2.01 -10.28 3.30
N ALA A 127 0.70 -10.43 3.12
CA ALA A 127 -0.28 -9.46 3.61
C ALA A 127 -0.29 -9.39 5.15
N PHE A 128 -0.26 -10.54 5.84
CA PHE A 128 -0.17 -10.57 7.29
C PHE A 128 1.15 -10.04 7.82
N ALA A 129 2.26 -10.41 7.17
CA ALA A 129 3.58 -9.87 7.49
C ALA A 129 3.60 -8.33 7.40
N PHE A 130 3.02 -7.78 6.33
CA PHE A 130 2.92 -6.34 6.14
C PHE A 130 2.07 -5.67 7.23
N VAL A 131 0.88 -6.19 7.52
CA VAL A 131 -0.01 -5.62 8.55
C VAL A 131 0.64 -5.67 9.94
N ALA A 132 1.27 -6.80 10.29
CA ALA A 132 1.96 -6.95 11.57
C ALA A 132 3.09 -5.92 11.73
N GLY A 133 3.87 -5.68 10.66
CA GLY A 133 4.87 -4.62 10.68
C GLY A 133 4.23 -3.24 10.78
N TYR A 134 3.16 -2.97 10.02
CA TYR A 134 2.45 -1.68 10.04
C TYR A 134 1.88 -1.32 11.42
N GLU A 135 1.37 -2.32 12.15
CA GLU A 135 0.83 -2.14 13.50
C GLU A 135 1.92 -1.98 14.57
N ALA A 136 3.11 -2.55 14.35
CA ALA A 136 4.24 -2.48 15.29
C ALA A 136 4.89 -1.09 15.35
N GLU A 137 4.68 -0.24 14.34
CA GLU A 137 5.20 1.13 14.31
C GLU A 137 4.22 2.12 14.98
N PRO A 138 4.65 2.84 16.03
CA PRO A 138 3.82 3.83 16.71
C PRO A 138 3.35 4.93 15.76
N ALA A 139 2.09 5.34 15.90
CA ALA A 139 1.52 6.47 15.17
C ALA A 139 2.11 7.80 15.69
N ASP A 140 3.27 8.22 15.21
CA ASP A 140 3.71 9.59 15.47
C ASP A 140 2.88 10.59 14.65
N LYS A 141 2.55 11.75 15.23
CA LYS A 141 1.52 12.70 14.78
C LYS A 141 1.89 13.54 13.54
N GLY A 142 2.71 13.02 12.65
CA GLY A 142 3.19 13.74 11.48
C GLY A 142 3.47 12.80 10.32
N VAL A 143 2.45 12.55 9.50
CA VAL A 143 2.52 11.89 8.18
C VAL A 143 3.27 10.55 8.20
N ARG A 144 2.53 9.43 8.25
CA ARG A 144 3.12 8.08 8.11
C ARG A 144 3.73 7.81 6.71
N THR A 145 4.01 8.79 5.86
CA THR A 145 4.60 8.53 4.53
C THR A 145 6.06 8.08 4.57
N SER A 146 6.81 8.37 5.65
CA SER A 146 8.25 8.05 5.74
C SER A 146 8.57 6.74 6.45
N THR A 147 7.61 6.07 7.10
CA THR A 147 7.92 5.01 8.08
C THR A 147 7.13 3.72 7.86
N PHE A 148 6.94 3.31 6.61
CA PHE A 148 6.49 1.94 6.25
C PHE A 148 7.66 1.02 5.86
N ALA A 149 8.87 1.57 5.89
CA ALA A 149 10.11 0.91 5.48
C ALA A 149 10.57 -0.22 6.38
N SER A 150 10.31 -0.14 7.69
CA SER A 150 10.77 -1.12 8.68
C SER A 150 9.92 -2.40 8.72
N CYS A 151 8.69 -2.33 8.21
CA CYS A 151 7.66 -3.37 8.34
C CYS A 151 7.94 -4.61 7.49
N GLY A 152 8.50 -4.43 6.28
CA GLY A 152 8.94 -5.53 5.42
C GLY A 152 10.23 -6.21 5.92
N SER A 153 11.10 -5.45 6.58
CA SER A 153 12.43 -5.91 6.97
C SER A 153 12.40 -6.99 8.05
N ARG A 154 11.52 -6.96 9.06
CA ARG A 154 11.54 -7.97 10.14
C ARG A 154 10.87 -9.30 9.77
N ALA A 155 9.82 -9.27 8.96
CA ALA A 155 9.20 -10.49 8.43
C ALA A 155 10.07 -11.17 7.36
N ALA A 156 10.74 -10.40 6.49
CA ALA A 156 11.70 -10.94 5.53
C ALA A 156 13.00 -11.44 6.19
N HIS A 157 13.42 -10.84 7.32
CA HIS A 157 14.55 -11.36 8.10
C HIS A 157 14.19 -12.69 8.79
N HIS A 158 13.00 -12.81 9.40
CA HIS A 158 12.56 -14.08 10.00
C HIS A 158 12.39 -15.19 8.95
N ALA A 159 11.80 -14.90 7.80
CA ALA A 159 11.66 -15.88 6.72
C ALA A 159 13.01 -16.34 6.10
N ARG A 160 14.09 -15.55 6.25
CA ARG A 160 15.45 -15.92 5.80
C ARG A 160 16.26 -16.68 6.83
N VAL A 161 15.98 -16.56 8.12
CA VAL A 161 16.71 -17.32 9.16
C VAL A 161 16.29 -18.79 9.15
N ASP A 162 15.04 -19.11 8.80
CA ASP A 162 14.58 -20.50 8.75
C ASP A 162 15.04 -21.27 7.49
N GLN A 163 15.38 -20.59 6.39
CA GLN A 163 15.90 -21.26 5.18
C GLN A 163 17.42 -21.48 5.17
N VAL A 164 18.16 -20.96 6.15
CA VAL A 164 19.63 -21.11 6.24
C VAL A 164 20.05 -22.15 7.30
N LEU A 165 19.12 -22.68 8.09
CA LEU A 165 19.40 -23.68 9.12
C LEU A 165 18.98 -25.13 8.75
N GLU A 166 18.44 -25.36 7.54
CA GLU A 166 18.13 -26.70 7.02
C GLU A 166 18.87 -27.03 5.70
N GLY A 167 20.06 -26.46 5.49
CA GLY A 167 20.93 -26.75 4.35
C GLY A 167 22.34 -27.13 4.75
#